data_AF-A0AAE3NA44-F1
#
_entry.id   AF-A0AAE3NA44-F1
#
_cell.length_a   1.000
_cell.length_b   1.000
_cell.length_c   1.000
_cell.angle_alpha   90.00
_cell.angle_beta   90.00
_cell.angle_gamma   90.00
#
_symmetry.space_group_name_H-M   'P 1'
#
loop_
_entity.id
_entity.type
_entity.pdbx_description
1 polymer ?
#
loop_
_entity_poly.entity_id
_entity_poly.type
_entity_poly.pdbx_seq_one_letter_code
_entity_poly.pdbx_strand_id
1 'polypeptide(L)'
;MTADDSLYNVLLNGIVKDVNDAWDRKSYRATLILVYSGIDAMSHLTMPDGKNKVTRADFVAWAEKYLQFRDADKNPTLTLPGIELYAARCALVHTYSSEAELHKEGKVKRQIGYGDEFLPEIAEKADIEHLVIVSIRGLVDAFARGIAATLQDIKGDEPRRRLFAERLDKMVHELPFTG
;
A
#
# COMPACT_ATOMS: atom_id res chain seq x y z
N MET A 1 19.26 -16.71 -11.89
CA MET A 1 18.30 -15.93 -11.09
C MET A 1 17.63 -16.89 -10.13
N THR A 2 17.76 -16.68 -8.82
CA THR A 2 17.06 -17.51 -7.83
C THR A 2 15.56 -17.19 -7.83
N ALA A 3 14.72 -18.06 -7.27
CA ALA A 3 13.29 -17.79 -7.14
C ALA A 3 13.03 -16.48 -6.37
N ASP A 4 13.86 -16.20 -5.35
CA ASP A 4 13.79 -14.96 -4.58
C ASP A 4 14.16 -13.75 -5.44
N ASP A 5 15.23 -13.82 -6.25
CA ASP A 5 15.58 -12.74 -7.18
C ASP A 5 14.45 -12.43 -8.17
N SER A 6 13.69 -13.45 -8.58
CA SER A 6 12.53 -13.28 -9.46
C SER A 6 11.38 -12.52 -8.77
N LEU A 7 11.08 -12.84 -7.51
CA LEU A 7 10.06 -12.14 -6.71
C LEU A 7 10.45 -10.68 -6.47
N TYR A 8 11.71 -10.45 -6.10
CA TYR A 8 12.26 -9.11 -5.93
C TYR A 8 12.16 -8.29 -7.21
N ASN A 9 12.49 -8.89 -8.36
CA ASN A 9 12.42 -8.20 -9.64
C ASN A 9 10.99 -7.79 -10.01
N VAL A 10 10.00 -8.69 -9.92
CA VAL A 10 8.61 -8.36 -10.29
C VAL A 10 8.03 -7.26 -9.38
N LEU A 11 8.30 -7.33 -8.08
CA LEU A 11 7.71 -6.38 -7.13
C LEU A 11 8.45 -5.03 -7.11
N LEU A 12 9.78 -5.04 -7.08
CA LEU A 12 10.56 -3.81 -6.98
C LEU A 12 10.78 -3.15 -8.35
N ASN A 13 11.09 -3.94 -9.39
CA ASN A 13 11.32 -3.41 -10.74
C ASN A 13 10.03 -3.33 -11.58
N GLY A 14 8.93 -3.91 -11.11
CA GLY A 14 7.58 -3.70 -11.67
C GLY A 14 6.79 -2.70 -10.83
N ILE A 15 6.06 -3.18 -9.81
CA ILE A 15 5.09 -2.36 -9.04
C ILE A 15 5.72 -1.10 -8.45
N VAL A 16 6.85 -1.20 -7.73
CA VAL A 16 7.49 -0.04 -7.10
C VAL A 16 8.08 0.91 -8.14
N LYS A 17 8.59 0.38 -9.26
CA LYS A 17 9.10 1.20 -10.36
C LYS A 17 7.98 2.03 -10.97
N ASP A 18 6.83 1.45 -11.29
CA ASP A 18 5.71 2.18 -11.89
C ASP A 18 5.18 3.29 -10.98
N VAL A 19 5.15 3.04 -9.66
CA VAL A 19 4.82 4.05 -8.65
C VAL A 19 5.82 5.21 -8.69
N ASN A 20 7.12 4.93 -8.74
CA ASN A 20 8.17 5.95 -8.81
C ASN A 20 8.12 6.72 -10.15
N ASP A 21 7.89 6.05 -11.28
CA ASP A 21 7.76 6.72 -12.58
C ASP A 21 6.59 7.72 -12.59
N ALA A 22 5.45 7.37 -11.96
CA ALA A 22 4.32 8.28 -11.80
C ALA A 22 4.66 9.46 -10.87
N TRP A 23 5.38 9.19 -9.78
CA TRP A 23 5.85 10.21 -8.83
C TRP A 23 6.81 11.21 -9.49
N ASP A 24 7.83 10.72 -10.21
CA ASP A 24 8.85 11.55 -10.87
C ASP A 24 8.23 12.47 -11.92
N ARG A 25 7.12 12.06 -12.52
CA ARG A 25 6.29 12.85 -13.45
C ARG A 25 5.32 13.79 -12.74
N LYS A 26 5.35 13.88 -11.41
CA LYS A 26 4.43 14.65 -10.57
C LYS A 26 2.96 14.30 -10.78
N SER A 27 2.69 13.07 -11.21
CA SER A 27 1.33 12.56 -11.44
C SER A 27 0.74 12.05 -10.12
N TYR A 28 0.61 12.93 -9.13
CA TYR A 28 0.31 12.59 -7.74
C TYR A 28 -0.91 11.70 -7.54
N ARG A 29 -2.01 11.95 -8.25
CA ARG A 29 -3.21 11.11 -8.17
C ARG A 29 -2.95 9.70 -8.72
N ALA A 30 -2.21 9.59 -9.82
CA ALA A 30 -1.82 8.30 -10.38
C ALA A 30 -0.88 7.55 -9.42
N THR A 31 0.10 8.24 -8.83
CA THR A 31 0.98 7.69 -7.80
C THR A 31 0.18 7.08 -6.65
N LEU A 32 -0.78 7.82 -6.09
CA LEU A 32 -1.62 7.33 -4.99
C LEU A 32 -2.47 6.14 -5.38
N ILE A 33 -3.09 6.16 -6.57
CA ILE A 33 -3.85 5.02 -7.09
C ILE A 33 -2.97 3.79 -7.21
N LEU A 34 -1.77 3.92 -7.80
CA LEU A 34 -0.83 2.82 -7.96
C LEU A 34 -0.33 2.27 -6.61
N VAL A 35 -0.09 3.14 -5.63
CA VAL A 35 0.25 2.68 -4.27
C VAL A 35 -0.90 1.87 -3.68
N TYR A 36 -2.14 2.37 -3.73
CA TYR A 36 -3.29 1.65 -3.18
C TYR A 36 -3.57 0.32 -3.91
N SER A 37 -3.44 0.30 -5.24
CA SER A 37 -3.50 -0.93 -6.02
C SER A 37 -2.37 -1.90 -5.67
N GLY A 38 -1.17 -1.38 -5.41
CA GLY A 38 -0.04 -2.16 -4.91
C GLY A 38 -0.30 -2.77 -3.53
N ILE A 39 -0.95 -2.04 -2.61
CA ILE A 39 -1.36 -2.57 -1.31
C ILE A 39 -2.41 -3.67 -1.48
N ASP A 40 -3.42 -3.47 -2.35
CA ASP A 40 -4.42 -4.51 -2.69
C ASP A 40 -3.72 -5.79 -3.22
N ALA A 41 -2.73 -5.62 -4.10
CA ALA A 41 -1.94 -6.72 -4.63
C ALA A 41 -1.17 -7.46 -3.54
N MET A 42 -0.44 -6.74 -2.68
CA MET A 42 0.31 -7.36 -1.59
C MET A 42 -0.60 -8.05 -0.57
N SER A 43 -1.79 -7.50 -0.32
CA SER A 43 -2.80 -8.11 0.53
C SER A 43 -3.34 -9.42 -0.06
N HIS A 44 -3.52 -9.47 -1.38
CA HIS A 44 -3.89 -10.71 -2.09
C HIS A 44 -2.78 -11.76 -2.02
N LEU A 45 -1.53 -11.37 -2.30
CA LEU A 45 -0.39 -12.28 -2.33
C LEU A 45 -0.13 -12.91 -0.96
N THR A 46 -0.37 -12.17 0.12
CA THR A 46 -0.07 -12.58 1.50
C THR A 46 -1.22 -13.28 2.24
N MET A 47 -2.39 -13.45 1.61
CA MET A 47 -3.52 -14.12 2.27
C MET A 47 -3.17 -15.53 2.78
N PRO A 48 -3.85 -16.04 3.83
CA PRO A 48 -3.71 -17.43 4.25
C PRO A 48 -4.04 -18.43 3.12
N ASP A 49 -3.51 -19.65 3.25
CA ASP A 49 -3.87 -20.76 2.37
C ASP A 49 -5.37 -21.08 2.47
N GLY A 50 -5.97 -21.58 1.38
CA GLY A 50 -7.40 -21.86 1.28
C GLY A 50 -8.29 -20.62 1.09
N LYS A 51 -7.74 -19.41 1.18
CA LYS A 51 -8.48 -18.17 0.87
C LYS A 51 -8.23 -17.71 -0.56
N ASN A 52 -9.32 -17.59 -1.33
CA ASN A 52 -9.29 -17.28 -2.76
C ASN A 52 -9.64 -15.83 -3.09
N LYS A 53 -10.18 -15.06 -2.14
CA LYS A 53 -10.62 -13.69 -2.36
C LYS A 53 -10.12 -12.78 -1.25
N VAL A 54 -9.45 -11.71 -1.64
CA VAL A 54 -9.00 -10.65 -0.74
C VAL A 54 -10.20 -9.88 -0.20
N THR A 55 -10.18 -9.61 1.09
CA THR A 55 -11.20 -8.84 1.80
C THR A 55 -10.57 -7.59 2.39
N ARG A 56 -11.43 -6.65 2.83
CA ARG A 56 -11.00 -5.48 3.60
C ARG A 56 -10.11 -5.85 4.78
N ALA A 57 -10.40 -6.96 5.47
CA ALA A 57 -9.62 -7.38 6.63
C ALA A 57 -8.18 -7.75 6.23
N ASP A 58 -7.98 -8.34 5.06
CA ASP A 58 -6.63 -8.65 4.57
C ASP A 58 -5.85 -7.37 4.22
N PHE A 59 -6.53 -6.40 3.59
CA PHE A 59 -5.93 -5.09 3.32
C PHE A 59 -5.47 -4.41 4.60
N VAL A 60 -6.36 -4.33 5.59
CA VAL A 60 -6.07 -3.70 6.87
C VAL A 60 -4.92 -4.42 7.55
N ALA A 61 -4.95 -5.76 7.60
CA ALA A 61 -3.91 -6.56 8.23
C ALA A 61 -2.54 -6.37 7.56
N TRP A 62 -2.48 -6.33 6.22
CA TRP A 62 -1.23 -6.08 5.52
C TRP A 62 -0.71 -4.67 5.79
N ALA A 63 -1.58 -3.66 5.68
CA ALA A 63 -1.20 -2.26 5.91
C ALA A 63 -0.69 -2.05 7.33
N GLU A 64 -1.39 -2.56 8.34
CA GLU A 64 -0.96 -2.42 9.75
C GLU A 64 0.34 -3.16 10.04
N LYS A 65 0.57 -4.30 9.39
CA LYS A 65 1.81 -5.06 9.59
C LYS A 65 3.01 -4.42 8.90
N TYR A 66 2.87 -3.99 7.65
CA TYR A 66 4.01 -3.66 6.79
C TYR A 66 4.13 -2.19 6.40
N LEU A 67 3.06 -1.39 6.46
CA LEU A 67 3.08 0.02 6.06
C LEU A 67 3.52 0.92 7.22
N GLN A 68 4.83 0.95 7.48
CA GLN A 68 5.41 1.69 8.59
C GLN A 68 5.94 3.07 8.13
N PHE A 69 5.33 4.14 8.65
CA PHE A 69 5.80 5.51 8.50
C PHE A 69 6.95 5.79 9.47
N ARG A 70 7.82 6.74 9.11
CA ARG A 70 8.95 7.11 9.97
C ARG A 70 8.45 7.74 11.27
N ASP A 71 9.11 7.40 12.37
CA ASP A 71 8.84 7.91 13.72
C ASP A 71 7.43 7.61 14.28
N ALA A 72 6.66 6.74 13.62
CA ALA A 72 5.35 6.28 14.07
C ALA A 72 5.41 5.53 15.42
N ASP A 73 6.53 4.89 15.73
CA ASP A 73 6.83 4.25 17.01
C ASP A 73 7.07 5.25 18.15
N LYS A 74 7.48 6.48 17.82
CA LYS A 74 7.80 7.53 18.80
C LYS A 74 6.61 8.44 19.09
N ASN A 75 5.62 8.49 18.19
CA ASN A 75 4.44 9.31 18.37
C ASN A 75 3.19 8.65 17.76
N PRO A 76 2.21 8.22 18.59
CA PRO A 76 0.97 7.60 18.11
C PRO A 76 0.16 8.47 17.14
N THR A 77 0.29 9.81 17.18
CA THR A 77 -0.41 10.70 16.22
C THR A 77 0.18 10.63 14.82
N LEU A 78 1.38 10.03 14.67
CA LEU A 78 2.03 9.74 13.40
C LEU A 78 1.71 8.32 12.89
N THR A 79 0.63 7.71 13.38
CA THR A 79 0.14 6.41 12.91
C THR A 79 -1.13 6.57 12.07
N LEU A 80 -1.24 5.75 11.02
CA LEU A 80 -2.44 5.60 10.21
C LEU A 80 -2.98 4.18 10.36
N PRO A 81 -4.10 3.98 11.06
CA PRO A 81 -4.79 2.70 11.10
C PRO A 81 -5.11 2.19 9.69
N GLY A 82 -4.98 0.88 9.47
CA GLY A 82 -5.20 0.29 8.15
C GLY A 82 -6.62 0.52 7.63
N ILE A 83 -7.60 0.64 8.54
CA ILE A 83 -8.99 0.94 8.19
C ILE A 83 -9.17 2.35 7.60
N GLU A 84 -8.39 3.33 8.05
CA GLU A 84 -8.42 4.69 7.50
C GLU A 84 -7.79 4.72 6.11
N LEU A 85 -6.70 3.98 5.92
CA LEU A 85 -6.08 3.77 4.60
C LEU A 85 -7.03 3.06 3.64
N TYR A 86 -7.77 2.05 4.10
CA TYR A 86 -8.78 1.37 3.28
C TYR A 86 -9.92 2.32 2.88
N ALA A 87 -10.38 3.18 3.79
CA ALA A 87 -11.39 4.18 3.49
C ALA A 87 -10.87 5.18 2.45
N ALA A 88 -9.65 5.68 2.60
CA ALA A 88 -9.01 6.58 1.63
C ALA A 88 -8.81 5.91 0.26
N ARG A 89 -8.41 4.64 0.24
CA ARG A 89 -8.33 3.80 -0.97
C ARG A 89 -9.67 3.74 -1.70
N CYS A 90 -10.76 3.44 -0.99
CA CYS A 90 -12.09 3.38 -1.61
C CYS A 90 -12.50 4.74 -2.18
N ALA A 91 -12.31 5.83 -1.44
CA ALA A 91 -12.65 7.16 -1.91
C ALA A 91 -11.85 7.56 -3.16
N LEU A 92 -10.55 7.28 -3.18
CA LEU A 92 -9.68 7.69 -4.26
C LEU A 92 -9.81 6.79 -5.50
N VAL A 93 -9.82 5.47 -5.32
CA VAL A 93 -9.81 4.50 -6.43
C VAL A 93 -11.19 4.33 -7.06
N HIS A 94 -12.28 4.46 -6.28
CA HIS A 94 -13.62 4.18 -6.79
C HIS A 94 -14.44 5.44 -7.11
N THR A 95 -14.18 6.55 -6.42
CA THR A 95 -14.98 7.77 -6.58
C THR A 95 -14.16 9.01 -6.90
N TYR A 96 -12.83 8.90 -6.98
CA TYR A 96 -11.93 10.03 -7.22
C TYR A 96 -12.17 11.21 -6.23
N SER A 97 -12.56 10.87 -5.00
CA SER A 97 -12.96 11.79 -3.94
C SER A 97 -12.17 11.53 -2.64
N SER A 98 -12.38 12.35 -1.61
CA SER A 98 -11.84 12.15 -0.26
C SER A 98 -12.80 11.45 0.70
N GLU A 99 -14.07 11.26 0.31
CA GLU A 99 -15.11 10.68 1.17
C GLU A 99 -15.50 9.27 0.71
N ALA A 100 -15.29 8.28 1.59
CA ALA A 100 -15.74 6.90 1.41
C ALA A 100 -17.01 6.60 2.22
N GLU A 101 -17.74 5.55 1.82
CA GLU A 101 -18.93 5.04 2.51
C GLU A 101 -18.70 4.79 4.01
N LEU A 102 -17.49 4.36 4.39
CA LEU A 102 -17.11 4.16 5.81
C LEU A 102 -17.14 5.43 6.66
N HIS A 103 -16.99 6.62 6.05
CA HIS A 103 -17.16 7.91 6.76
C HIS A 103 -18.65 8.20 6.97
N LYS A 104 -19.49 7.90 5.97
CA LYS A 104 -20.94 8.05 6.04
C LYS A 104 -21.56 7.10 7.07
N GLU A 105 -20.97 5.91 7.25
CA GLU A 105 -21.32 4.94 8.29
C GLU A 105 -20.75 5.25 9.68
N GLY A 106 -19.92 6.30 9.83
CA GLY A 106 -19.29 6.68 11.10
C GLY A 106 -18.21 5.72 11.62
N LYS A 107 -17.76 4.76 10.80
CA LYS A 107 -16.75 3.75 11.15
C LYS A 107 -15.32 4.26 11.05
N VAL A 108 -15.10 5.28 10.22
CA VAL A 108 -13.84 6.00 10.11
C VAL A 108 -14.12 7.48 10.33
N LYS A 109 -13.47 8.07 11.33
CA LYS A 109 -13.65 9.49 11.64
C LYS A 109 -12.69 10.35 10.83
N ARG A 110 -11.41 9.96 10.72
CA ARG A 110 -10.37 10.75 10.04
C ARG A 110 -10.42 10.58 8.52
N GLN A 111 -10.53 11.69 7.81
CA GLN A 111 -10.29 11.77 6.38
C GLN A 111 -8.78 11.94 6.11
N ILE A 112 -8.30 11.31 5.04
CA ILE A 112 -6.92 11.44 4.59
C ILE A 112 -6.85 12.45 3.44
N GLY A 113 -6.17 13.56 3.67
CA GLY A 113 -5.66 14.45 2.66
C GLY A 113 -4.21 14.12 2.30
N TYR A 114 -3.71 14.68 1.20
CA TYR A 114 -2.35 14.43 0.74
C TYR A 114 -1.60 15.75 0.49
N GLY A 115 -0.33 15.75 0.87
CA GLY A 115 0.64 16.80 0.55
C GLY A 115 1.97 16.17 0.11
N ASP A 116 2.87 16.94 -0.45
CA ASP A 116 4.17 16.46 -0.91
C ASP A 116 5.30 16.78 0.06
N GLU A 117 6.27 15.86 0.14
CA GLU A 117 7.63 16.05 0.72
C GLU A 117 7.74 16.69 2.12
N PHE A 118 6.70 16.64 2.94
CA PHE A 118 6.75 17.16 4.30
C PHE A 118 7.14 16.08 5.33
N LEU A 119 7.77 16.55 6.42
CA LEU A 119 8.10 15.78 7.60
C LEU A 119 7.50 16.45 8.84
N PRO A 120 6.93 15.69 9.80
CA PRO A 120 6.72 14.25 9.78
C PRO A 120 5.77 13.81 8.63
N GLU A 121 5.88 12.57 8.15
CA GLU A 121 5.16 12.06 6.95
C GLU A 121 3.62 12.08 7.13
N ILE A 122 3.15 12.27 8.36
CA ILE A 122 1.76 12.38 8.76
C ILE A 122 1.61 13.64 9.61
N ALA A 123 0.67 14.52 9.28
CA ALA A 123 0.40 15.72 10.05
C ALA A 123 -1.11 15.91 10.24
N GLU A 124 -1.54 16.15 11.47
CA GLU A 124 -2.93 16.56 11.74
C GLU A 124 -3.10 18.04 11.42
N LYS A 125 -4.20 18.39 10.75
CA LYS A 125 -4.49 19.78 10.43
C LYS A 125 -5.34 20.37 11.55
N ALA A 126 -4.75 21.20 12.40
CA ALA A 126 -5.41 21.73 13.61
C ALA A 126 -6.67 22.56 13.32
N ASP A 127 -6.80 23.12 12.11
CA ASP A 127 -7.92 23.94 11.65
C ASP A 127 -9.05 23.13 10.98
N ILE A 128 -8.87 21.84 10.73
CA ILE A 128 -9.89 20.98 10.12
C ILE A 128 -10.08 19.72 10.97
N GLU A 129 -11.22 19.65 11.63
CA GLU A 129 -11.58 18.51 12.48
C GLU A 129 -11.56 17.21 11.66
N HIS A 130 -10.90 16.19 12.21
CA HIS A 130 -10.77 14.87 11.59
C HIS A 130 -10.07 14.84 10.22
N LEU A 131 -9.18 15.80 9.89
CA LEU A 131 -8.33 15.70 8.71
C LEU A 131 -6.88 15.41 9.08
N VAL A 132 -6.32 14.36 8.48
CA VAL A 132 -4.89 14.07 8.51
C VAL A 132 -4.30 14.24 7.12
N ILE A 133 -3.16 14.92 7.01
CA ILE A 133 -2.41 15.06 5.78
C ILE A 133 -1.31 14.02 5.76
N VAL A 134 -1.19 13.30 4.65
CA VAL A 134 -0.18 12.26 4.44
C VAL A 134 0.76 12.68 3.31
N SER A 135 2.05 12.58 3.57
CA SER A 135 3.10 12.83 2.59
C SER A 135 3.00 11.77 1.50
N ILE A 136 2.77 12.18 0.25
CA ILE A 136 2.71 11.24 -0.88
C ILE A 136 4.05 10.51 -0.99
N ARG A 137 5.16 11.24 -0.87
CA ARG A 137 6.49 10.62 -0.88
C ARG A 137 6.69 9.68 0.31
N GLY A 138 6.27 10.10 1.50
CA GLY A 138 6.33 9.26 2.70
C GLY A 138 5.54 7.96 2.54
N LEU A 139 4.35 8.03 1.92
CA LEU A 139 3.52 6.87 1.63
C LEU A 139 4.16 5.94 0.56
N VAL A 140 4.75 6.50 -0.51
CA VAL A 140 5.51 5.72 -1.51
C VAL A 140 6.69 5.00 -0.85
N ASP A 141 7.45 5.70 -0.01
CA ASP A 141 8.61 5.14 0.68
C ASP A 141 8.18 4.07 1.71
N ALA A 142 7.10 4.30 2.45
CA ALA A 142 6.52 3.32 3.38
C ALA A 142 6.03 2.07 2.64
N PHE A 143 5.40 2.24 1.49
CA PHE A 143 4.93 1.15 0.64
C PHE A 143 6.10 0.29 0.12
N ALA A 144 7.14 0.91 -0.43
CA ALA A 144 8.32 0.19 -0.90
C ALA A 144 9.02 -0.59 0.23
N ARG A 145 9.15 0.01 1.42
CA ARG A 145 9.65 -0.68 2.62
C ARG A 145 8.74 -1.84 3.03
N GLY A 146 7.43 -1.67 2.95
CA GLY A 146 6.45 -2.70 3.29
C GLY A 146 6.54 -3.94 2.38
N ILE A 147 6.79 -3.74 1.08
CA ILE A 147 7.10 -4.83 0.15
C ILE A 147 8.37 -5.56 0.58
N ALA A 148 9.46 -4.82 0.81
CA ALA A 148 10.73 -5.43 1.22
C ALA A 148 10.60 -6.20 2.55
N ALA A 149 9.85 -5.64 3.51
CA ALA A 149 9.56 -6.28 4.79
C ALA A 149 8.69 -7.54 4.63
N THR A 150 7.74 -7.54 3.70
CA THR A 150 6.94 -8.74 3.37
C THR A 150 7.83 -9.86 2.85
N LEU A 151 8.71 -9.56 1.90
CA LEU A 151 9.65 -10.55 1.34
C LEU A 151 10.58 -11.12 2.42
N GLN A 152 11.08 -10.26 3.31
CA GLN A 152 11.91 -10.69 4.42
C GLN A 152 11.15 -11.57 5.43
N ASP A 153 9.87 -11.26 5.73
CA ASP A 153 9.01 -12.01 6.65
C ASP A 153 8.68 -13.42 6.14
N ILE A 154 8.56 -13.61 4.81
CA ILE A 154 8.26 -14.93 4.23
C ILE A 154 9.50 -15.72 3.83
N LYS A 155 10.70 -15.13 3.86
CA LYS A 155 11.94 -15.76 3.36
C LYS A 155 12.25 -17.12 3.99
N GLY A 156 11.98 -17.26 5.29
CA GLY A 156 12.21 -18.51 6.03
C GLY A 156 11.00 -19.46 6.08
N ASP A 157 9.87 -19.08 5.49
CA ASP A 157 8.61 -19.83 5.53
C ASP A 157 8.29 -20.36 4.14
N GLU A 158 8.80 -21.56 3.85
CA GLU A 158 8.70 -22.17 2.52
C GLU A 158 7.25 -22.33 2.01
N PRO A 159 6.27 -22.80 2.83
CA PRO A 159 4.87 -22.81 2.43
C PRO A 159 4.33 -21.43 2.04
N ARG A 160 4.56 -20.39 2.86
CA ARG A 160 4.09 -19.03 2.56
C ARG A 160 4.78 -18.47 1.31
N ARG A 161 6.08 -18.71 1.16
CA ARG A 161 6.88 -18.25 0.02
C ARG A 161 6.39 -18.87 -1.30
N ARG A 162 6.11 -20.17 -1.29
CA ARG A 162 5.56 -20.89 -2.45
C ARG A 162 4.19 -20.37 -2.84
N LEU A 163 3.27 -20.25 -1.87
CA LEU A 163 1.93 -19.72 -2.12
C LEU A 163 1.96 -18.29 -2.65
N PHE A 164 2.85 -17.46 -2.10
CA PHE A 164 3.08 -16.10 -2.58
C PHE A 164 3.51 -16.09 -4.05
N ALA A 165 4.49 -16.91 -4.42
CA ALA A 165 4.99 -17.02 -5.79
C ALA A 165 3.91 -17.53 -6.76
N GLU A 166 3.14 -18.55 -6.37
CA GLU A 166 2.04 -19.10 -7.17
C GLU A 166 0.92 -18.08 -7.43
N ARG A 167 0.65 -17.19 -6.48
CA ARG A 167 -0.30 -16.08 -6.69
C ARG A 167 0.29 -15.00 -7.56
N LEU A 168 1.56 -14.66 -7.39
CA LEU A 168 2.23 -13.63 -8.19
C LEU A 168 2.28 -14.00 -9.67
N ASP A 169 2.55 -15.27 -9.99
CA ASP A 169 2.56 -15.79 -11.36
C ASP A 169 1.20 -15.62 -12.08
N LYS A 170 0.09 -15.66 -11.32
CA LYS A 170 -1.26 -15.40 -11.85
C LYS A 170 -1.59 -13.92 -12.01
N MET A 171 -0.87 -13.04 -11.31
CA MET A 171 -1.08 -11.59 -11.40
C MET A 171 -0.37 -10.99 -12.61
N VAL A 172 0.77 -11.56 -13.00
CA VAL A 172 1.64 -11.03 -14.04
C VAL A 172 1.83 -12.08 -15.14
N HIS A 173 1.03 -12.00 -16.19
CA HIS A 173 1.29 -12.69 -17.45
C HIS A 173 1.93 -11.71 -18.43
N GLU A 174 3.21 -11.39 -18.22
CA GLU A 174 3.96 -10.55 -19.16
C GLU A 174 4.44 -11.39 -20.35
N LEU A 175 3.91 -11.08 -21.54
CA LEU A 175 4.57 -11.42 -22.79
C LEU A 175 5.41 -10.20 -23.20
N PRO A 176 6.73 -10.32 -23.35
CA PRO A 176 7.54 -9.19 -23.80
C PRO A 176 7.05 -8.73 -25.17
N PHE A 177 6.75 -7.43 -25.30
CA PHE A 177 6.48 -6.82 -26.59
C PHE A 177 7.79 -6.77 -27.39
N THR A 178 7.96 -7.69 -28.33
CA THR A 178 9.01 -7.62 -29.35
C THR A 178 8.55 -6.66 -30.45
N GLY A 179 8.74 -5.36 -30.22
CA GLY A 179 8.58 -4.31 -31.22
C GLY A 179 9.91 -3.82 -31.75
#